data_AF-A0A1Y4NYD6-F1
#
_entry.id   AF-A0A1Y4NYD6-F1
#
_cell.length_a   1.000
_cell.length_b   1.000
_cell.length_c   1.000
_cell.angle_alpha   90.00
_cell.angle_beta   90.00
_cell.angle_gamma   90.00
#
_symmetry.space_group_name_H-M   'P 1'
#
loop_
_entity.id
_entity.type
_entity.pdbx_description
1 polymer ?
#
loop_
_entity_poly.entity_id
_entity_poly.type
_entity_poly.pdbx_seq_one_letter_code
_entity_poly.pdbx_strand_id
1 'polypeptide(L)'
;MAVGTAGGFVDPGETPEEAAVRELAEETGYQVKKLHPLGPFYPSFGSTNEKIWLFAAECGEASGTDREAGEVIVLDEMSLEDFRKLVADGKFMHGAGLAAWARYMSRL
;
A
#
# COMPACT_ATOMS: atom_id res chain seq x y z
N MET A 1 -5.78 -13.52 10.07
CA MET A 1 -4.70 -12.57 9.71
C MET A 1 -5.36 -11.29 9.23
N ALA A 2 -4.81 -10.13 9.57
CA ALA A 2 -5.31 -8.87 9.03
C ALA A 2 -4.88 -8.75 7.55
N VAL A 3 -5.78 -8.24 6.70
CA VAL A 3 -5.46 -7.98 5.28
C VAL A 3 -5.12 -6.51 5.13
N GLY A 4 -3.98 -6.23 4.51
CA GLY A 4 -3.44 -4.90 4.32
C GLY A 4 -2.83 -4.72 2.94
N THR A 5 -2.30 -3.53 2.70
CA THR A 5 -1.49 -3.19 1.53
C THR A 5 -0.06 -2.98 2.01
N ALA A 6 0.93 -3.16 1.12
CA ALA A 6 2.32 -2.87 1.43
C ALA A 6 2.53 -1.42 1.89
N GLY A 7 3.52 -1.21 2.75
CA GLY A 7 3.98 0.11 3.14
C GLY A 7 4.73 0.12 4.45
N GLY A 8 5.70 1.03 4.54
CA GLY A 8 6.49 1.28 5.74
C GLY A 8 6.86 2.76 5.87
N PHE A 9 7.92 3.02 6.63
CA PHE A 9 8.36 4.38 6.92
C PHE A 9 9.16 4.98 5.76
N VAL A 10 9.15 6.31 5.68
CA VAL A 10 10.07 7.04 4.79
C VAL A 10 11.37 7.24 5.55
N ASP A 11 12.45 6.67 5.04
CA ASP A 11 13.75 6.73 5.70
C ASP A 11 14.44 8.11 5.55
N PRO A 12 15.40 8.44 6.41
CA PRO A 12 16.14 9.69 6.30
C PRO A 12 16.83 9.85 4.94
N GLY A 13 16.43 10.87 4.18
CA GLY A 13 16.96 11.16 2.85
C GLY A 13 16.17 10.52 1.70
N GLU A 14 15.14 9.74 2.02
CA GLU A 14 14.23 9.12 1.06
C GLU A 14 13.02 10.02 0.77
N THR A 15 12.56 10.04 -0.48
CA THR A 15 11.25 10.61 -0.85
C THR A 15 10.11 9.61 -0.58
N PRO A 16 8.88 10.06 -0.36
CA PRO A 16 7.74 9.14 -0.20
C PRO A 16 7.56 8.16 -1.38
N GLU A 17 7.89 8.61 -2.59
CA GLU A 17 7.89 7.80 -3.80
C GLU A 17 8.94 6.67 -3.75
N GLU A 18 10.17 7.00 -3.33
CA GLU A 18 11.26 6.01 -3.17
C GLU A 18 10.89 4.97 -2.11
N ALA A 19 10.37 5.41 -0.97
CA ALA A 19 9.90 4.53 0.11
C ALA A 19 8.82 3.58 -0.40
N ALA A 20 7.81 4.09 -1.12
CA ALA A 20 6.73 3.26 -1.64
C ALA A 20 7.21 2.19 -2.64
N VAL A 21 8.24 2.49 -3.45
CA VAL A 21 8.84 1.52 -4.37
C VAL A 21 9.65 0.46 -3.61
N ARG A 22 10.46 0.89 -2.64
CA ARG A 22 11.30 0.01 -1.81
C ARG A 22 10.43 -0.96 -1.00
N GLU A 23 9.51 -0.45 -0.19
CA GLU A 23 8.65 -1.24 0.69
C GLU A 23 7.80 -2.25 -0.10
N LEU A 24 7.25 -1.85 -1.25
CA LEU A 24 6.52 -2.77 -2.11
C LEU A 24 7.41 -3.93 -2.58
N ALA A 25 8.65 -3.65 -2.99
CA ALA A 25 9.58 -4.67 -3.45
C ALA A 25 10.06 -5.57 -2.30
N GLU A 26 10.34 -5.01 -1.12
CA GLU A 26 10.77 -5.75 0.08
C GLU A 26 9.67 -6.74 0.53
N GLU A 27 8.43 -6.26 0.68
CA GLU A 27 7.32 -7.07 1.20
C GLU A 27 6.81 -8.11 0.17
N THR A 28 6.74 -7.72 -1.10
CA THR A 28 6.00 -8.47 -2.14
C THR A 28 6.87 -9.02 -3.26
N GLY A 29 8.07 -8.49 -3.45
CA GLY A 29 8.95 -8.81 -4.57
C GLY A 29 8.57 -8.14 -5.90
N TYR A 30 7.41 -7.48 -6.01
CA TYR A 30 6.98 -6.85 -7.24
C TYR A 30 7.80 -5.62 -7.60
N GLN A 31 8.24 -5.56 -8.87
CA GLN A 31 8.94 -4.40 -9.41
C GLN A 31 7.95 -3.35 -9.95
N VAL A 32 8.06 -2.10 -9.51
CA VAL A 32 7.20 -1.00 -9.97
C VAL A 32 7.56 -0.59 -11.39
N LYS A 33 6.60 -0.65 -12.31
CA LYS A 33 6.72 -0.10 -13.67
C LYS A 33 6.27 1.34 -13.75
N LYS A 34 5.22 1.68 -13.00
CA LYS A 34 4.67 3.03 -12.94
C LYS A 34 4.04 3.28 -11.58
N LEU A 35 4.43 4.39 -10.96
CA LEU A 35 3.89 4.83 -9.68
C LEU A 35 2.94 6.01 -9.89
N HIS A 36 1.77 5.95 -9.27
CA HIS A 36 0.74 6.98 -9.34
C HIS A 36 0.51 7.59 -7.96
N PRO A 37 0.95 8.85 -7.72
CA PRO A 37 0.75 9.50 -6.43
C PRO A 37 -0.73 9.82 -6.21
N LEU A 38 -1.31 9.27 -5.15
CA LEU A 38 -2.70 9.51 -4.73
C LEU A 38 -2.80 10.67 -3.72
N GLY A 39 -1.65 11.12 -3.22
CA GLY A 39 -1.50 12.24 -2.29
C GLY A 39 -1.52 11.79 -0.83
N PRO A 40 -1.15 12.69 0.09
CA PRO A 40 -1.11 12.36 1.50
C PRO A 40 -2.47 12.43 2.18
N PHE A 41 -2.61 11.76 3.32
CA PHE A 41 -3.71 11.95 4.25
C PHE A 41 -3.26 11.82 5.72
N TYR A 42 -4.10 12.31 6.63
CA TYR A 42 -3.92 12.13 8.07
C TYR A 42 -4.77 10.94 8.52
N PRO A 43 -4.17 9.81 8.95
CA PRO A 43 -4.92 8.60 9.31
C PRO A 43 -5.74 8.76 10.58
N SER A 44 -5.37 9.69 11.45
CA SER A 44 -6.07 9.96 12.71
C SER A 44 -6.08 11.45 13.01
N PHE A 45 -6.84 12.20 12.20
CA PHE A 45 -6.96 13.66 12.34
C PHE A 45 -7.49 14.02 13.74
N GLY A 46 -6.71 14.83 14.47
CA GLY A 46 -6.99 15.21 15.86
C GLY A 46 -6.28 14.35 16.92
N SER A 47 -5.63 13.25 16.52
CA SER A 47 -4.82 12.42 17.43
C SER A 47 -3.32 12.57 17.15
N THR A 48 -2.93 12.53 15.89
CA THR A 48 -1.52 12.63 15.47
C THR A 48 -1.39 13.60 14.31
N ASN A 49 -0.18 14.11 14.10
CA ASN A 49 0.20 14.82 12.87
C ASN A 49 0.87 13.89 11.85
N GLU A 50 0.80 12.58 12.07
CA GLU A 50 1.30 11.56 11.15
C GLU A 50 0.65 11.74 9.78
N LYS A 51 1.46 11.62 8.75
CA LYS A 51 1.01 11.77 7.36
C LYS A 51 1.43 10.53 6.59
N ILE A 52 0.45 9.83 6.05
CA ILE A 52 0.69 8.68 5.17
C ILE A 52 0.56 9.15 3.73
N TRP A 53 1.56 8.85 2.90
CA TRP A 53 1.56 9.12 1.48
C TRP A 53 1.01 7.90 0.73
N LEU A 54 -0.03 8.13 -0.08
CA LEU A 54 -0.73 7.05 -0.77
C LEU A 54 -0.28 6.96 -2.22
N PHE A 55 -0.09 5.73 -2.70
CA PHE A 55 0.30 5.43 -4.06
C PHE A 55 -0.53 4.27 -4.63
N ALA A 56 -0.69 4.25 -5.95
CA ALA A 56 -1.05 3.06 -6.70
C ALA A 56 0.10 2.71 -7.65
N ALA A 57 0.43 1.44 -7.76
CA ALA A 57 1.52 0.98 -8.61
C ALA A 57 1.01 0.04 -9.70
N GLU A 58 1.50 0.23 -10.93
CA GLU A 58 1.47 -0.79 -11.96
C GLU A 58 2.75 -1.61 -11.85
N CYS A 59 2.61 -2.92 -11.62
CA CYS A 59 3.75 -3.79 -11.32
C CYS A 59 4.14 -4.68 -12.50
N GLY A 60 5.41 -5.11 -12.48
CA GLY A 60 5.96 -6.15 -13.33
C GLY A 60 5.85 -7.53 -12.71
N GLU A 61 6.83 -8.37 -13.01
CA GLU A 61 6.96 -9.66 -12.36
C GLU A 61 7.50 -9.48 -10.94
N ALA A 62 7.11 -10.40 -10.05
CA ALA A 62 7.67 -10.50 -8.72
C ALA A 62 9.02 -11.24 -8.77
N SER A 63 10.00 -10.70 -8.04
CA SER A 63 11.25 -11.36 -7.68
C SER A 63 11.18 -11.87 -6.23
N GLY A 64 12.29 -12.36 -5.69
CA GLY A 64 12.38 -12.66 -4.26
C GLY A 64 12.02 -11.44 -3.39
N THR A 65 11.54 -11.70 -2.18
CA THR A 65 11.23 -10.69 -1.16
C THR A 65 12.45 -10.42 -0.28
N ASP A 66 12.57 -9.22 0.26
CA ASP A 66 13.62 -8.82 1.21
C ASP A 66 12.99 -8.22 2.48
N ARG A 67 12.14 -9.02 3.11
CA ARG A 67 11.33 -8.62 4.28
C ARG A 67 12.18 -8.39 5.51
N GLU A 68 11.77 -7.44 6.33
CA GLU A 68 12.45 -7.18 7.59
C GLU A 68 12.28 -8.33 8.61
N ALA A 69 13.21 -8.41 9.54
CA ALA A 69 13.17 -9.39 10.62
C ALA A 69 11.94 -9.16 11.52
N GLY A 70 10.94 -10.03 11.39
CA GLY A 70 9.70 -9.97 12.15
C GLY A 70 8.45 -9.83 11.27
N GLU A 71 8.63 -9.53 9.98
CA GLU A 71 7.53 -9.46 9.04
C GLU A 71 7.07 -10.86 8.59
N VAL A 72 5.85 -11.21 8.95
CA VAL A 72 5.21 -12.47 8.54
C VAL A 72 4.07 -12.15 7.58
N ILE A 73 4.43 -12.01 6.30
CA ILE A 73 3.52 -11.59 5.23
C ILE A 73 3.21 -12.78 4.31
N VAL A 74 1.93 -12.94 3.96
CA VAL A 74 1.47 -13.88 2.92
C VAL A 74 0.84 -13.05 1.81
N LEU A 75 1.31 -13.22 0.58
CA LEU A 75 0.77 -12.53 -0.57
C LEU A 75 -0.51 -13.21 -1.05
N ASP A 76 -1.51 -12.40 -1.34
CA ASP A 76 -2.79 -12.85 -1.92
C ASP A 76 -3.11 -11.96 -3.12
N GLU A 77 -3.00 -12.55 -4.31
CA GLU A 77 -3.36 -11.89 -5.56
C GLU A 77 -4.86 -12.07 -5.81
N MET A 78 -5.58 -10.96 -5.96
CA MET A 78 -7.02 -10.99 -6.21
C MET A 78 -7.43 -10.03 -7.31
N SER A 79 -8.57 -10.33 -7.93
CA SER A 79 -9.15 -9.46 -8.94
C SER A 79 -9.62 -8.14 -8.32
N LEU A 80 -9.69 -7.09 -9.13
CA LEU A 80 -10.27 -5.80 -8.73
C LEU A 80 -11.72 -5.96 -8.23
N GLU A 81 -12.47 -6.90 -8.82
CA GLU A 81 -13.84 -7.19 -8.43
C GLU A 81 -13.91 -7.85 -7.04
N ASP A 82 -13.02 -8.81 -6.76
CA ASP A 82 -12.96 -9.49 -5.46
C ASP A 82 -12.50 -8.53 -4.36
N PHE A 83 -11.51 -7.68 -4.64
CA PHE A 83 -11.10 -6.64 -3.69
C PHE A 83 -12.25 -5.65 -3.41
N ARG A 84 -13.00 -5.26 -4.45
CA ARG A 84 -14.19 -4.41 -4.29
C ARG A 84 -15.24 -5.07 -3.39
N LYS A 85 -15.50 -6.37 -3.55
CA LYS A 85 -16.40 -7.13 -2.66
C LYS A 85 -15.84 -7.20 -1.24
N LEU A 86 -14.54 -7.42 -1.07
CA LEU A 86 -13.88 -7.47 0.23
C LEU A 86 -14.05 -6.15 1.01
N VAL A 87 -13.90 -5.02 0.33
CA VAL A 87 -14.16 -3.68 0.89
C VAL A 87 -15.64 -3.49 1.21
N ALA A 88 -16.54 -3.81 0.27
CA ALA A 88 -17.99 -3.63 0.45
C ALA A 88 -18.57 -4.49 1.60
N ASP A 89 -18.03 -5.70 1.79
CA ASP A 89 -18.41 -6.62 2.86
C ASP A 89 -17.83 -6.21 4.24
N GLY A 90 -17.00 -5.16 4.30
CA GLY A 90 -16.34 -4.72 5.53
C GLY A 90 -15.24 -5.67 6.03
N LYS A 91 -14.71 -6.54 5.16
CA LYS A 91 -13.66 -7.51 5.50
C LYS A 91 -12.25 -6.94 5.35
N PHE A 92 -12.09 -5.87 4.56
CA PHE A 92 -10.84 -5.12 4.46
C PHE A 92 -10.86 -3.92 5.39
N MET A 93 -10.06 -3.96 6.45
CA MET A 93 -10.08 -2.97 7.55
C MET A 93 -8.82 -2.13 7.66
N HIS A 94 -7.91 -2.22 6.68
CA HIS A 94 -6.69 -1.40 6.66
C HIS A 94 -7.02 0.04 6.21
N GLY A 95 -6.92 1.00 7.15
CA GLY A 95 -7.35 2.39 6.91
C GLY A 95 -6.62 3.09 5.76
N ALA A 96 -5.30 2.94 5.67
CA ALA A 96 -4.52 3.51 4.56
C ALA A 96 -4.88 2.86 3.21
N GLY A 97 -5.08 1.53 3.20
CA GLY A 97 -5.54 0.83 2.00
C GLY A 97 -6.93 1.28 1.54
N LEU A 98 -7.86 1.51 2.47
CA LEU A 98 -9.20 2.04 2.16
C LEU A 98 -9.14 3.46 1.58
N ALA A 99 -8.27 4.31 2.13
CA ALA A 99 -8.05 5.66 1.63
C ALA A 99 -7.41 5.63 0.22
N ALA A 100 -6.42 4.76 -0.01
CA ALA A 100 -5.81 4.56 -1.32
C ALA A 100 -6.86 4.11 -2.35
N TRP A 101 -7.67 3.10 -1.99
CA TRP A 101 -8.75 2.60 -2.82
C TRP A 101 -9.75 3.70 -3.20
N ALA A 102 -10.22 4.49 -2.24
CA ALA A 102 -11.15 5.59 -2.49
C ALA A 102 -10.57 6.66 -3.43
N ARG A 103 -9.29 7.04 -3.22
CA ARG A 103 -8.60 8.01 -4.07
C ARG A 103 -8.38 7.48 -5.48
N TYR A 104 -7.98 6.22 -5.62
CA TYR A 104 -7.77 5.58 -6.92
C TYR A 104 -9.08 5.53 -7.71
N MET A 105 -10.15 5.03 -7.09
CA MET A 105 -11.46 4.92 -7.74
C MET A 105 -12.08 6.28 -8.10
N SER A 106 -11.77 7.36 -7.38
CA SER A 106 -12.25 8.72 -7.71
C SER A 106 -11.57 9.35 -8.93
N ARG A 107 -10.51 8.73 -9.46
CA ARG A 107 -9.72 9.22 -10.59
C ARG A 107 -9.89 8.37 -11.86
N LEU A 108 -10.69 7.31 -11.79
CA LEU A 108 -11.18 6.53 -12.92
C LEU A 108 -12.44 7.19 -13.49
#